data_AF-A0A3B0TUL2-F1
#
_entry.id   AF-A0A3B0TUL2-F1
#
_cell.length_a   1.000
_cell.length_b   1.000
_cell.length_c   1.000
_cell.angle_alpha   90.00
_cell.angle_beta   90.00
_cell.angle_gamma   90.00
#
_symmetry.space_group_name_H-M   'P 1'
#
loop_
_entity.id
_entity.type
_entity.pdbx_description
1 polymer ?
#
loop_
_entity_poly.entity_id
_entity_poly.type
_entity_poly.pdbx_seq_one_letter_code
_entity_poly.pdbx_strand_id
1 'polypeptide(L)' 'MKLDQIILVLVIIVALTWIISVAAGMIAMMPWGLLGLIPLAIVIAIIGRVIYERLNNAEDDYYEKNVDK' A
#
# COMPACT_ATOMS: atom_id res chain seq x y z
N MET A 1 8.87 23.79 1.13
CA MET A 1 8.02 22.75 0.52
C MET A 1 6.94 23.44 -0.28
N LYS A 2 6.63 22.98 -1.49
CA LYS A 2 5.52 23.53 -2.28
C LYS A 2 4.19 23.17 -1.60
N LEU A 3 3.16 23.99 -1.77
CA LEU A 3 1.83 23.77 -1.18
C LEU A 3 1.30 22.36 -1.49
N ASP A 4 1.49 21.90 -2.73
CA ASP A 4 1.10 20.57 -3.19
C ASP A 4 1.73 19.44 -2.36
N GLN A 5 2.99 19.60 -1.94
CA GLN A 5 3.69 18.61 -1.13
C GLN A 5 3.12 18.56 0.30
N ILE A 6 2.75 19.72 0.85
CA ILE A 6 2.13 19.81 2.18
C ILE A 6 0.75 19.15 2.16
N ILE A 7 -0.04 19.42 1.13
CA ILE A 7 -1.36 18.80 0.94
C ILE A 7 -1.21 17.28 0.77
N LEU A 8 -0.27 16.82 -0.04
CA LEU A 8 -0.02 15.39 -0.23
C LEU A 8 0.34 14.69 1.09
N VAL A 9 1.23 15.27 1.89
CA VAL A 9 1.59 14.74 3.21
C VAL A 9 0.37 14.67 4.12
N LEU A 10 -0.47 15.70 4.11
CA LEU A 10 -1.67 15.75 4.94
C LEU A 10 -2.70 14.69 4.50
N VAL A 11 -2.89 14.50 3.20
CA VAL A 11 -3.74 13.43 2.65
C VAL A 11 -3.22 12.05 3.05
N ILE A 12 -1.90 11.82 2.97
CA ILE A 12 -1.29 10.55 3.40
C ILE A 12 -1.55 10.30 4.90
N ILE A 13 -1.35 11.32 5.74
CA ILE A 13 -1.60 11.20 7.19
C ILE A 13 -3.07 10.84 7.44
N VAL A 14 -4.02 11.57 6.84
CA VAL A 14 -5.46 11.31 7.01
C VAL A 14 -5.82 9.90 6.53
N ALA A 15 -5.31 9.48 5.38
CA ALA A 15 -5.55 8.14 4.85
C ALA A 15 -5.01 7.05 5.79
N LEU A 16 -3.77 7.21 6.30
CA LEU A 16 -3.19 6.25 7.24
C LEU A 16 -3.96 6.20 8.56
N THR A 17 -4.33 7.36 9.12
CA THR A 17 -5.12 7.42 10.35
C THR A 17 -6.49 6.77 10.17
N TRP A 18 -7.14 6.97 9.01
CA TRP A 18 -8.40 6.32 8.70
C TRP A 18 -8.25 4.80 8.60
N ILE A 19 -7.25 4.28 7.86
CA ILE A 19 -6.99 2.84 7.73
C ILE A 19 -6.74 2.20 9.11
N ILE A 20 -5.91 2.83 9.94
CA ILE A 20 -5.61 2.34 11.29
C ILE A 20 -6.88 2.33 12.15
N SER A 21 -7.70 3.38 12.08
CA SER A 21 -8.93 3.49 12.86
C SER A 21 -9.95 2.42 12.46
N VAL A 22 -10.10 2.16 11.16
CA VAL A 22 -10.95 1.07 10.64
C VAL A 22 -10.44 -0.28 11.13
N ALA A 23 -9.14 -0.55 11.01
CA ALA A 23 -8.55 -1.80 11.49
C ALA A 23 -8.75 -1.98 13.01
N ALA A 24 -8.53 -0.93 13.80
CA ALA A 24 -8.74 -0.95 15.25
C ALA A 24 -10.21 -1.17 15.63
N GLY A 25 -11.14 -0.53 14.92
CA GLY A 25 -12.59 -0.74 15.10
C GLY A 25 -13.03 -2.16 14.77
N MET A 26 -12.51 -2.73 13.68
CA MET A 26 -12.75 -4.13 13.30
C MET A 26 -12.22 -5.10 14.37
N ILE A 27 -11.08 -4.80 14.97
CA ILE A 27 -10.52 -5.63 16.06
C ILE A 27 -11.39 -5.53 17.32
N ALA A 28 -11.80 -4.31 17.71
CA ALA A 28 -12.52 -4.06 18.95
C ALA A 28 -13.96 -4.57 18.94
N MET A 29 -14.64 -4.57 17.78
CA MET A 29 -16.05 -4.95 17.68
C MET A 29 -16.30 -6.46 17.54
N MET A 30 -15.28 -7.29 17.32
CA MET A 30 -15.47 -8.72 17.04
C MET A 30 -14.62 -9.60 17.98
N PRO A 31 -15.16 -10.68 18.56
CA PRO A 31 -14.39 -11.59 19.43
C PRO A 31 -13.18 -12.23 18.73
N TRP A 32 -13.17 -12.27 17.38
CA TRP A 32 -12.05 -12.77 16.57
C TRP A 32 -11.44 -11.69 15.68
N GLY A 33 -11.41 -10.44 16.16
CA GLY A 33 -11.01 -9.25 15.39
C GLY A 33 -9.73 -9.37 14.55
N LEU A 34 -8.74 -10.16 15.00
CA LEU A 34 -7.53 -10.44 14.23
C LEU A 34 -7.75 -11.35 13.01
N LEU A 35 -8.70 -12.30 13.07
CA LEU A 35 -9.06 -13.14 11.92
C LEU A 35 -9.70 -12.29 10.81
N GLY A 36 -10.41 -11.22 11.17
CA GLY A 36 -10.97 -10.26 10.22
C GLY A 36 -9.92 -9.49 9.41
N LEU A 37 -8.66 -9.47 9.85
CA LEU A 37 -7.55 -8.84 9.13
C LEU A 37 -6.88 -9.76 8.11
N ILE A 38 -7.19 -11.07 8.12
CA ILE A 38 -6.55 -12.05 7.22
C ILE A 38 -6.75 -11.67 5.74
N PRO A 39 -7.96 -11.34 5.25
CA PRO A 39 -8.15 -10.93 3.85
C PRO A 39 -7.34 -9.67 3.50
N LEU A 40 -7.28 -8.70 4.41
CA LEU A 40 -6.50 -7.48 4.22
C LEU A 40 -5.00 -7.78 4.13
N ALA A 41 -4.49 -8.64 5.01
CA ALA A 41 -3.10 -9.08 5.00
C ALA A 41 -2.74 -9.80 3.70
N ILE A 42 -3.64 -10.66 3.17
CA ILE A 42 -3.46 -11.33 1.89
C ILE A 42 -3.37 -10.31 0.75
N VAL A 43 -4.26 -9.33 0.70
CA VAL A 43 -4.24 -8.27 -0.33
C VAL A 43 -2.94 -7.47 -0.27
N ILE A 44 -2.50 -7.06 0.92
CA ILE A 44 -1.23 -6.35 1.12
C ILE A 44 -0.06 -7.20 0.65
N ALA A 45 -0.05 -8.50 0.97
CA ALA A 45 1.00 -9.42 0.55
C ALA A 45 1.06 -9.59 -0.98
N ILE A 46 -0.10 -9.69 -1.65
CA ILE A 46 -0.18 -9.78 -3.11
C ILE A 46 0.35 -8.50 -3.75
N ILE A 47 -0.11 -7.32 -3.31
CA ILE A 47 0.34 -6.04 -3.85
C ILE A 47 1.85 -5.86 -3.61
N GLY A 48 2.33 -6.16 -2.40
CA GLY A 48 3.75 -6.10 -2.08
C GLY A 48 4.60 -7.00 -2.98
N ARG A 49 4.11 -8.21 -3.28
CA ARG A 49 4.75 -9.13 -4.21
C ARG A 49 4.80 -8.56 -5.63
N VAL A 50 3.70 -8.01 -6.14
CA VAL A 50 3.66 -7.40 -7.48
C VAL A 50 4.63 -6.22 -7.59
N ILE A 51 4.68 -5.36 -6.58
CA ILE A 51 5.63 -4.24 -6.54
C ILE A 51 7.08 -4.76 -6.52
N TYR A 52 7.35 -5.76 -5.70
CA TYR A 52 8.68 -6.37 -5.61
C TYR A 52 9.12 -7.01 -6.93
N GLU A 53 8.23 -7.73 -7.60
CA GLU A 53 8.49 -8.34 -8.90
C GLU A 53 8.74 -7.25 -9.95
N ARG A 54 7.96 -6.17 -9.98
CA ARG A 54 8.19 -5.05 -10.91
C ARG A 54 9.53 -4.35 -10.67
N LEU A 55 9.87 -4.06 -9.41
CA LEU A 55 11.13 -3.37 -9.08
C LEU A 55 12.38 -4.21 -9.37
N ASN A 56 12.25 -5.53 -9.44
CA ASN A 56 13.37 -6.44 -9.72
C ASN A 56 13.29 -7.09 -11.10
N ASN A 57 12.42 -6.60 -12.00
CA ASN A 57 12.31 -7.14 -13.34
C ASN A 57 13.40 -6.53 -14.25
N ALA A 58 14.55 -7.18 -14.31
CA ALA A 58 15.69 -6.76 -15.14
C ALA A 58 15.39 -6.73 -16.65
N GLU A 59 14.41 -7.52 -17.10
CA GLU A 59 13.99 -7.56 -18.50
C GLU A 59 13.15 -6.32 -18.86
N ASP A 60 12.12 -6.00 -18.08
CA ASP A 60 11.33 -4.76 -18.26
C ASP A 60 12.24 -3.53 -18.21
N ASP A 61 13.17 -3.50 -17.25
CA ASP A 61 14.17 -2.44 -17.09
C ASP A 61 15.05 -2.26 -18.33
N TYR A 62 15.38 -3.35 -19.02
CA TYR A 62 16.18 -3.33 -20.25
C TYR A 62 15.38 -2.75 -21.43
N TYR A 63 14.13 -3.16 -21.60
CA TYR A 63 13.26 -2.67 -22.68
C TYR A 63 12.95 -1.18 -22.52
N GLU A 64 12.62 -0.72 -21.31
CA GLU A 64 12.34 0.69 -21.01
C GLU A 64 13.56 1.59 -21.28
N LYS A 65 14.78 1.10 -21.03
CA LYS A 65 16.02 1.88 -21.22
C LYS A 65 16.55 1.88 -22.65
N ASN A 66 16.32 0.81 -23.41
CA ASN A 66 17.03 0.57 -24.68
C ASN A 66 16.12 0.49 -25.92
N VAL A 67 14.83 0.22 -25.75
CA VAL A 67 13.91 -0.05 -26.88
C VAL A 67 12.81 1.02 -26.98
N ASP A 68 12.17 1.38 -25.86
CA ASP A 68 11.01 2.29 -25.86
C ASP A 68 11.38 3.80 -25.82
N LYS A 69 12.49 4.19 -26.46
CA LYS A 69 12.89 5.60 -26.59
C LYS A 69 12.17 6.34 -27.72
#